data_AF-A0A0C3GVN3-F1
#
_entry.id   AF-A0A0C3GVN3-F1
#
_cell.length_a   1.000
_cell.length_b   1.000
_cell.length_c   1.000
_cell.angle_alpha   90.00
_cell.angle_beta   90.00
_cell.angle_gamma   90.00
#
_symmetry.space_group_name_H-M   'P 1'
#
loop_
_entity.id
_entity.type
_entity.pdbx_description
1 polymer ?
#
loop_
_entity_poly.entity_id
_entity_poly.type
_entity_poly.pdbx_seq_one_letter_code
_entity_poly.pdbx_strand_id
1 'polypeptide(L)'
;MSALNLLYVFAAVFTLGVLSAWRIANYAERHQLWTLRLRMSLWQPYVLTSWILCAYTAISIALYNLSPAIILDSNEQGTLSNVLVWLAIGIAFIVSIDLALRALKTRDYLWLRWKAWTGPSRTGIPPAIARYIGNSEDWHSLVAFASNIQQHPVERFAGSFIHSGIVEDPTDLLRARAVLDQKRNFFWSSQSKEMSGVYQPIVSDHSVSILWGEHIGFQRRCSRGIISVPPNLLNARPALKSGLSGNAICLAYGILARNKGLEPASLICNLGTKDSFRIFEEDGLWPHPAKTLRGFYYRELNQAFSLLGHSYVTAATELALLLADSDPALIGDWLDSNLEHQDLLFNHEVHAMGASQEDLKRLYRGHYGAMLVSLSLYRKGVQIRPEITVFDAVCKLEGAELPFWAVSDAMAARRQRELNTYGPTLQRLVGAVI
;
A
#
# COMPACT_ATOMS: atom_id res chain seq x y z
N MET A 1 -38.48 -11.67 29.47
CA MET A 1 -38.21 -10.68 28.40
C MET A 1 -38.62 -11.32 27.08
N SER A 2 -39.46 -10.69 26.26
CA SER A 2 -39.89 -11.28 24.98
C SER A 2 -38.74 -11.33 23.97
N ALA A 3 -38.78 -12.25 23.00
CA ALA A 3 -37.81 -12.32 21.90
C ALA A 3 -37.73 -10.99 21.12
N LEU A 4 -38.86 -10.28 21.04
CA LEU A 4 -38.96 -8.94 20.48
C LEU A 4 -38.14 -7.90 21.28
N ASN A 5 -38.26 -7.91 22.61
CA ASN A 5 -37.48 -7.01 23.47
C ASN A 5 -35.97 -7.31 23.39
N LEU A 6 -35.61 -8.60 23.29
CA LEU A 6 -34.22 -9.01 23.04
C LEU A 6 -33.70 -8.41 21.73
N LEU A 7 -34.45 -8.54 20.63
CA LEU A 7 -34.05 -8.01 19.32
C LEU A 7 -33.85 -6.48 19.35
N TYR A 8 -34.76 -5.73 19.97
CA TYR A 8 -34.61 -4.28 20.08
C TYR A 8 -33.40 -3.87 20.94
N VAL A 9 -33.16 -4.58 22.04
CA VAL A 9 -31.96 -4.38 22.86
C VAL A 9 -30.70 -4.68 22.04
N PHE A 10 -30.66 -5.78 21.29
CA PHE A 10 -29.53 -6.09 20.41
C PHE A 10 -29.32 -5.02 19.34
N ALA A 11 -30.38 -4.56 18.67
CA ALA A 11 -30.29 -3.49 17.66
C ALA A 11 -29.79 -2.17 18.25
N ALA A 12 -30.25 -1.80 19.45
CA ALA A 12 -29.80 -0.61 20.16
C ALA A 12 -28.33 -0.72 20.59
N VAL A 13 -27.92 -1.84 21.19
CA VAL A 13 -26.53 -2.10 21.59
C VAL A 13 -25.61 -2.09 20.37
N PHE A 14 -26.02 -2.74 19.27
CA PHE A 14 -25.23 -2.76 18.04
C PHE A 14 -25.10 -1.36 17.42
N THR A 15 -26.18 -0.57 17.44
CA THR A 15 -26.16 0.83 16.99
C THR A 15 -25.21 1.68 17.83
N LEU A 16 -25.23 1.55 19.16
CA LEU A 16 -24.28 2.21 20.05
C LEU A 16 -22.83 1.79 19.76
N GLY A 17 -22.60 0.51 19.50
CA GLY A 17 -21.29 -0.03 19.10
C GLY A 17 -20.78 0.60 17.79
N VAL A 18 -21.63 0.66 16.76
CA VAL A 18 -21.31 1.27 15.46
C VAL A 18 -21.02 2.77 15.61
N LEU A 19 -21.85 3.50 16.38
CA LEU A 19 -21.64 4.92 16.65
C LEU A 19 -20.34 5.16 17.40
N SER A 20 -20.00 4.30 18.37
CA SER A 20 -18.75 4.37 19.12
C SER A 20 -17.55 4.11 18.20
N ALA A 21 -17.61 3.07 17.37
CA ALA A 21 -16.57 2.78 16.38
C ALA A 21 -16.36 3.94 15.40
N TRP A 22 -17.45 4.56 14.93
CA TRP A 22 -17.39 5.74 14.06
C TRP A 22 -16.78 6.96 14.76
N ARG A 23 -17.13 7.20 16.03
CA ARG A 23 -16.53 8.27 16.85
C ARG A 23 -15.05 8.04 17.08
N ILE A 24 -14.62 6.81 17.36
CA ILE A 24 -13.20 6.45 17.52
C ILE A 24 -12.46 6.63 16.19
N ALA A 25 -13.04 6.24 15.05
CA ALA A 25 -12.43 6.45 13.74
C ALA A 25 -12.24 7.94 13.43
N ASN A 26 -13.25 8.76 13.71
CA ASN A 26 -13.17 10.23 13.56
C ASN A 26 -12.13 10.84 14.49
N TYR A 27 -12.03 10.36 15.74
CA TYR A 27 -10.99 10.79 16.67
C TYR A 27 -9.59 10.42 16.13
N ALA A 28 -9.41 9.18 15.69
CA ALA A 28 -8.15 8.71 15.12
C ALA A 28 -7.71 9.56 13.93
N GLU A 29 -8.64 9.89 13.02
CA GLU A 29 -8.36 10.72 11.86
C GLU A 29 -8.00 12.18 12.25
N ARG A 30 -8.76 12.80 13.17
CA ARG A 30 -8.48 14.16 13.67
C ARG A 30 -7.11 14.27 14.36
N HIS A 31 -6.71 13.23 15.08
CA HIS A 31 -5.43 13.16 15.78
C HIS A 31 -4.31 12.50 14.97
N GLN A 32 -4.51 12.29 13.67
CA GLN A 32 -3.52 11.73 12.75
C GLN A 32 -3.03 10.32 13.14
N LEU A 33 -3.83 9.56 13.90
CA LEU A 33 -3.56 8.17 14.31
C LEU A 33 -3.84 7.20 13.14
N TRP A 34 -3.14 7.40 12.02
CA TRP A 34 -3.47 6.75 10.75
C TRP A 34 -3.26 5.24 10.76
N THR A 35 -2.26 4.71 11.46
CA THR A 35 -2.11 3.25 11.60
C THR A 35 -3.34 2.63 12.24
N LEU A 36 -3.85 3.21 13.33
CA LEU A 36 -5.11 2.78 13.96
C LEU A 36 -6.30 2.93 13.01
N ARG A 37 -6.46 4.09 12.38
CA ARG A 37 -7.57 4.41 11.46
C ARG A 37 -7.66 3.44 10.29
N LEU A 38 -6.54 3.05 9.70
CA LEU A 38 -6.49 2.09 8.60
C LEU A 38 -6.80 0.67 9.09
N ARG A 39 -6.32 0.26 10.27
CA ARG A 39 -6.69 -1.04 10.88
C ARG A 39 -8.20 -1.14 11.14
N MET A 40 -8.79 -0.09 11.71
CA MET A 40 -10.23 -0.03 11.93
C MET A 40 -11.01 -0.15 10.62
N SER A 41 -10.48 0.40 9.53
CA SER A 41 -11.13 0.34 8.21
C SER A 41 -11.31 -1.08 7.68
N LEU A 42 -10.45 -2.02 8.06
CA LEU A 42 -10.55 -3.43 7.64
C LEU A 42 -11.85 -4.09 8.14
N TRP A 43 -12.32 -3.70 9.31
CA TRP A 43 -13.52 -4.26 9.95
C TRP A 43 -14.79 -3.48 9.59
N GLN A 44 -14.64 -2.25 9.09
CA GLN A 44 -15.75 -1.33 8.82
C GLN A 44 -16.82 -1.91 7.86
N PRO A 45 -16.48 -2.58 6.74
CA PRO A 45 -17.48 -3.20 5.87
C PRO A 45 -18.37 -4.22 6.60
N TYR A 46 -17.76 -5.07 7.42
CA TYR A 46 -18.46 -6.13 8.16
C TYR A 46 -19.39 -5.54 9.21
N VAL A 47 -18.89 -4.62 10.02
CA VAL A 47 -19.67 -3.94 11.06
C VAL A 47 -20.86 -3.18 10.45
N LEU A 48 -20.63 -2.48 9.34
CA LEU A 48 -21.67 -1.71 8.65
C LEU A 48 -22.72 -2.64 8.03
N THR A 49 -22.31 -3.72 7.35
CA THR A 49 -23.25 -4.69 6.76
C THR A 49 -24.09 -5.38 7.83
N SER A 50 -23.47 -5.84 8.92
CA SER A 50 -24.21 -6.41 10.06
C SER A 50 -25.20 -5.41 10.65
N TRP A 51 -24.82 -4.14 10.77
CA TRP A 51 -25.70 -3.11 11.32
C TRP A 51 -26.89 -2.85 10.42
N ILE A 52 -26.67 -2.73 9.12
CA ILE A 52 -27.73 -2.53 8.12
C ILE A 52 -28.75 -3.68 8.20
N LEU A 53 -28.28 -4.93 8.26
CA LEU A 53 -29.15 -6.10 8.34
C LEU A 53 -29.92 -6.16 9.67
N CYS A 54 -29.28 -5.88 10.81
CA CYS A 54 -29.94 -5.81 12.11
C CYS A 54 -30.95 -4.66 12.20
N ALA A 55 -30.64 -3.50 11.64
CA ALA A 55 -31.55 -2.35 11.60
C ALA A 55 -32.77 -2.67 10.73
N TYR A 56 -32.56 -3.27 9.56
CA TYR A 56 -33.64 -3.72 8.70
C TYR A 56 -34.60 -4.70 9.40
N THR A 57 -34.08 -5.73 10.08
CA THR A 57 -34.93 -6.71 10.77
C THR A 57 -35.72 -6.09 11.91
N ALA A 58 -35.08 -5.23 12.71
CA ALA A 58 -35.75 -4.51 13.79
C ALA A 58 -36.86 -3.57 13.27
N ILE A 59 -36.59 -2.80 12.19
CA ILE A 59 -37.58 -1.91 11.58
C ILE A 59 -38.74 -2.70 10.97
N SER A 60 -38.45 -3.80 10.26
CA SER A 60 -39.48 -4.62 9.61
C SER A 60 -40.42 -5.25 10.64
N ILE A 61 -39.87 -5.74 11.76
CA ILE A 61 -40.67 -6.29 12.86
C ILE A 61 -41.47 -5.19 13.56
N ALA A 62 -40.91 -3.99 13.74
CA ALA A 62 -41.64 -2.85 14.28
C ALA A 62 -42.82 -2.45 13.38
N LEU A 63 -42.60 -2.32 12.06
CA LEU A 63 -43.63 -2.01 11.08
C LEU A 63 -44.73 -3.09 11.04
N TYR A 64 -44.35 -4.37 11.07
CA TYR A 64 -45.31 -5.47 11.13
C TYR A 64 -46.18 -5.41 12.40
N ASN A 65 -45.58 -5.19 13.57
CA ASN A 65 -46.29 -5.12 14.85
C ASN A 65 -47.13 -3.84 15.00
N LEU A 66 -46.81 -2.77 14.27
CA LEU A 66 -47.61 -1.56 14.21
C LEU A 66 -48.79 -1.68 13.23
N SER A 67 -48.74 -2.64 12.31
CA SER A 67 -49.82 -2.85 11.32
C SER A 67 -51.21 -3.01 11.98
N PRO A 68 -51.41 -3.86 13.01
CA PRO A 68 -52.70 -4.01 13.69
C PRO A 68 -53.20 -2.72 14.36
N ALA A 69 -52.31 -1.86 14.85
CA ALA A 69 -52.69 -0.61 15.50
C ALA A 69 -53.16 0.46 14.51
N ILE A 70 -52.75 0.36 13.24
CA ILE A 70 -53.18 1.25 12.14
C ILE A 70 -54.52 0.80 11.54
N ILE A 71 -54.95 -0.45 11.81
CA ILE A 71 -56.13 -1.11 11.19
C ILE A 71 -57.45 -0.82 11.93
N LEU A 72 -57.41 -0.21 13.12
CA LEU A 72 -58.61 -0.02 13.96
C LEU A 72 -59.64 1.01 13.45
N ASP A 73 -59.45 1.65 12.28
CA ASP A 73 -60.31 2.75 11.83
C ASP A 73 -61.19 2.50 10.58
N SER A 74 -61.15 1.33 9.91
CA SER A 74 -62.28 0.85 9.08
C SER A 74 -61.99 -0.50 8.40
N ASN A 75 -63.02 -1.34 8.32
CA ASN A 75 -62.94 -2.72 7.81
C ASN A 75 -62.54 -2.88 6.32
N GLU A 76 -62.41 -1.78 5.55
CA GLU A 76 -61.87 -1.81 4.17
C GLU A 76 -60.47 -1.15 4.04
N GLN A 77 -60.08 -0.24 4.94
CA GLN A 77 -58.74 0.37 4.93
C GLN A 77 -57.65 -0.56 5.49
N GLY A 78 -58.02 -1.60 6.23
CA GLY A 78 -57.07 -2.56 6.79
C GLY A 78 -56.26 -3.35 5.75
N THR A 79 -56.85 -3.64 4.58
CA THR A 79 -56.17 -4.36 3.49
C THR A 79 -55.14 -3.47 2.78
N LEU A 80 -55.48 -2.21 2.53
CA LEU A 80 -54.59 -1.24 1.89
C LEU A 80 -53.44 -0.84 2.83
N SER A 81 -53.71 -0.70 4.12
CA SER A 81 -52.69 -0.46 5.16
C SER A 81 -51.67 -1.60 5.24
N ASN A 82 -52.13 -2.86 5.25
CA ASN A 82 -51.24 -4.03 5.22
C ASN A 82 -50.39 -4.08 3.95
N VAL A 83 -50.96 -3.79 2.78
CA VAL A 83 -50.22 -3.73 1.51
C VAL A 83 -49.13 -2.65 1.55
N LEU A 84 -49.42 -1.47 2.12
CA LEU A 84 -48.44 -0.40 2.27
C LEU A 84 -47.31 -0.77 3.25
N VAL A 85 -47.61 -1.47 4.34
CA VAL A 85 -46.60 -1.98 5.29
C VAL A 85 -45.67 -2.99 4.61
N TRP A 86 -46.22 -3.95 3.86
CA TRP A 86 -45.41 -4.92 3.11
C TRP A 86 -44.60 -4.26 2.00
N LEU A 87 -45.15 -3.26 1.31
CA LEU A 87 -44.42 -2.46 0.33
C LEU A 87 -43.24 -1.72 0.98
N ALA A 88 -43.47 -1.09 2.14
CA ALA A 88 -42.43 -0.37 2.88
C ALA A 88 -41.30 -1.31 3.34
N ILE A 89 -41.64 -2.50 3.86
CA ILE A 89 -40.67 -3.55 4.21
C ILE A 89 -39.88 -3.98 2.97
N GLY A 90 -40.56 -4.23 1.84
CA GLY A 90 -39.93 -4.61 0.58
C GLY A 90 -38.96 -3.55 0.04
N ILE A 91 -39.34 -2.26 0.09
CA ILE A 91 -38.47 -1.15 -0.30
C ILE A 91 -37.27 -1.06 0.64
N ALA A 92 -37.49 -1.13 1.95
CA ALA A 92 -36.43 -1.09 2.95
C ALA A 92 -35.43 -2.24 2.77
N PHE A 93 -35.91 -3.43 2.37
CA PHE A 93 -35.07 -4.58 2.07
C PHE A 93 -34.15 -4.32 0.87
N ILE A 94 -34.70 -3.83 -0.24
CA ILE A 94 -33.93 -3.53 -1.46
C ILE A 94 -32.85 -2.49 -1.14
N VAL A 95 -33.22 -1.41 -0.44
CA VAL A 95 -32.28 -0.35 -0.03
C VAL A 95 -31.20 -0.91 0.90
N SER A 96 -31.57 -1.74 1.87
CA SER A 96 -30.63 -2.32 2.83
C SER A 96 -29.64 -3.27 2.14
N ILE A 97 -30.10 -4.10 1.20
CA ILE A 97 -29.22 -4.96 0.41
C ILE A 97 -28.27 -4.12 -0.44
N ASP A 98 -28.76 -3.10 -1.15
CA ASP A 98 -27.88 -2.24 -1.95
C ASP A 98 -26.80 -1.58 -1.09
N LEU A 99 -27.15 -1.02 0.06
CA LEU A 99 -26.19 -0.42 1.00
C LEU A 99 -25.18 -1.46 1.53
N ALA A 100 -25.65 -2.65 1.93
CA ALA A 100 -24.80 -3.73 2.41
C ALA A 100 -23.84 -4.23 1.32
N LEU A 101 -24.31 -4.41 0.09
CA LEU A 101 -23.48 -4.80 -1.05
C LEU A 101 -22.43 -3.73 -1.37
N ARG A 102 -22.81 -2.45 -1.37
CA ARG A 102 -21.86 -1.36 -1.57
C ARG A 102 -20.82 -1.27 -0.45
N ALA A 103 -21.17 -1.62 0.79
CA ALA A 103 -20.21 -1.71 1.90
C ALA A 103 -19.22 -2.87 1.66
N LEU A 104 -19.72 -4.06 1.34
CA LEU A 104 -18.89 -5.23 1.05
C LEU A 104 -17.96 -5.03 -0.15
N LYS A 105 -18.43 -4.37 -1.22
CA LYS A 105 -17.60 -4.03 -2.39
C LYS A 105 -16.41 -3.13 -2.05
N THR A 106 -16.46 -2.36 -0.97
CA THR A 106 -15.32 -1.53 -0.54
C THR A 106 -14.26 -2.29 0.26
N ARG A 107 -14.54 -3.54 0.66
CA ARG A 107 -13.62 -4.34 1.48
C ARG A 107 -12.26 -4.52 0.81
N ASP A 108 -12.24 -4.93 -0.44
CA ASP A 108 -10.99 -5.27 -1.12
C ASP A 108 -10.13 -4.02 -1.29
N TYR A 109 -10.76 -2.86 -1.58
CA TYR A 109 -10.08 -1.57 -1.58
C TYR A 109 -9.49 -1.21 -0.21
N LEU A 110 -10.24 -1.35 0.88
CA LEU A 110 -9.76 -0.99 2.23
C LEU A 110 -8.61 -1.91 2.68
N TRP A 111 -8.67 -3.19 2.31
CA TRP A 111 -7.60 -4.14 2.52
C TRP A 111 -6.34 -3.81 1.70
N LEU A 112 -6.50 -3.51 0.40
CA LEU A 112 -5.40 -3.05 -0.43
C LEU A 112 -4.82 -1.72 0.07
N ARG A 113 -5.66 -0.81 0.57
CA ARG A 113 -5.21 0.44 1.16
C ARG A 113 -4.36 0.18 2.40
N TRP A 114 -4.77 -0.72 3.28
CA TRP A 114 -3.94 -1.14 4.40
C TRP A 114 -2.56 -1.64 3.92
N LYS A 115 -2.54 -2.57 2.95
CA LYS A 115 -1.28 -3.11 2.40
C LYS A 115 -0.41 -2.06 1.72
N ALA A 116 -1.00 -1.21 0.89
CA ALA A 116 -0.32 -0.14 0.16
C ALA A 116 0.25 0.94 1.08
N TRP A 117 -0.32 1.14 2.27
CA TRP A 117 0.17 2.14 3.23
C TRP A 117 1.05 1.61 4.37
N THR A 118 1.03 0.31 4.66
CA THR A 118 1.69 -0.25 5.86
C THR A 118 2.71 -1.38 5.70
N GLY A 119 2.95 -1.86 4.48
CA GLY A 119 4.09 -2.73 4.14
C GLY A 119 5.46 -2.08 4.33
N PRO A 120 6.54 -2.72 3.84
CA PRO A 120 7.90 -2.25 4.06
C PRO A 120 8.11 -0.82 3.60
N SER A 121 9.02 -0.12 4.27
CA SER A 121 9.30 1.29 4.03
C SER A 121 10.78 1.52 3.81
N ARG A 122 11.08 2.43 2.89
CA ARG A 122 12.43 2.90 2.63
C ARG A 122 12.66 4.24 3.31
N THR A 123 13.75 4.36 4.03
CA THR A 123 14.19 5.62 4.64
C THR A 123 15.67 5.85 4.41
N GLY A 124 16.07 7.12 4.37
CA GLY A 124 17.47 7.51 4.28
C GLY A 124 18.07 7.68 5.67
N ILE A 125 19.26 7.14 5.88
CA ILE A 125 20.05 7.33 7.09
C ILE A 125 21.44 7.88 6.76
N PRO A 126 22.09 8.61 7.66
CA PRO A 126 23.51 8.94 7.51
C PRO A 126 24.40 7.68 7.45
N PRO A 127 25.46 7.67 6.63
CA PRO A 127 26.34 6.51 6.50
C PRO A 127 27.07 6.17 7.81
N ALA A 128 27.35 7.17 8.65
CA ALA A 128 27.98 6.97 9.96
C ALA A 128 27.17 6.08 10.93
N ILE A 129 25.84 6.02 10.78
CA ILE A 129 24.97 5.20 11.64
C ILE A 129 24.59 3.86 11.00
N ALA A 130 25.00 3.60 9.74
CA ALA A 130 24.75 2.33 9.07
C ALA A 130 25.43 1.14 9.77
N ARG A 131 26.55 1.37 10.45
CA ARG A 131 27.29 0.37 11.26
C ARG A 131 26.48 -0.27 12.40
N TYR A 132 25.38 0.37 12.80
CA TYR A 132 24.50 -0.11 13.85
C TYR A 132 23.40 -1.03 13.32
N ILE A 133 23.27 -1.15 12.00
CA ILE A 133 22.31 -2.05 11.37
C ILE A 133 22.85 -3.47 11.45
N GLY A 134 21.99 -4.37 11.90
CA GLY A 134 22.28 -5.79 12.00
C GLY A 134 21.06 -6.63 11.71
N ASN A 135 21.04 -7.82 12.30
CA ASN A 135 19.93 -8.75 12.16
C ASN A 135 18.76 -8.38 13.11
N SER A 136 17.73 -9.20 13.14
CA SER A 136 16.57 -8.99 14.02
C SER A 136 16.97 -8.87 15.50
N GLU A 137 17.91 -9.67 15.99
CA GLU A 137 18.36 -9.62 17.39
C GLU A 137 19.08 -8.31 17.72
N ASP A 138 19.93 -7.84 16.81
CA ASP A 138 20.60 -6.54 16.93
C ASP A 138 19.56 -5.43 17.07
N TRP A 139 18.50 -5.43 16.24
CA TRP A 139 17.41 -4.46 16.34
C TRP A 139 16.66 -4.52 17.67
N HIS A 140 16.36 -5.71 18.18
CA HIS A 140 15.72 -5.87 19.50
C HIS A 140 16.63 -5.36 20.62
N SER A 141 17.95 -5.56 20.51
CA SER A 141 18.91 -5.03 21.47
C SER A 141 18.92 -3.49 21.48
N LEU A 142 18.73 -2.85 20.32
CA LEU A 142 18.65 -1.39 20.21
C LEU A 142 17.43 -0.82 20.94
N VAL A 143 16.31 -1.54 20.98
CA VAL A 143 15.09 -1.13 21.70
C VAL A 143 15.34 -1.00 23.20
N ALA A 144 16.18 -1.85 23.80
CA ALA A 144 16.52 -1.76 25.22
C ALA A 144 17.17 -0.41 25.59
N PHE A 145 17.78 0.27 24.63
CA PHE A 145 18.40 1.58 24.80
C PHE A 145 17.50 2.76 24.41
N ALA A 146 16.30 2.49 23.91
CA ALA A 146 15.36 3.45 23.37
C ALA A 146 14.29 3.92 24.38
N SER A 147 14.52 3.71 25.68
CA SER A 147 13.65 4.26 26.72
C SER A 147 13.53 5.78 26.52
N ASN A 148 12.31 6.25 26.21
CA ASN A 148 11.93 7.65 25.92
C ASN A 148 11.85 8.09 24.44
N ILE A 149 11.94 7.20 23.44
CA ILE A 149 11.62 7.60 22.06
C ILE A 149 10.10 7.80 21.93
N GLN A 150 9.68 9.05 21.67
CA GLN A 150 8.27 9.36 21.41
C GLN A 150 7.89 8.95 19.99
N GLN A 151 6.89 8.08 19.86
CA GLN A 151 6.34 7.71 18.56
C GLN A 151 5.56 8.85 17.91
N HIS A 152 5.76 9.00 16.60
CA HIS A 152 4.97 9.90 15.77
C HIS A 152 3.49 9.50 15.82
N PRO A 153 2.52 10.44 15.90
CA PRO A 153 1.09 10.11 15.99
C PRO A 153 0.58 9.10 14.96
N VAL A 154 1.04 9.23 13.70
CA VAL A 154 0.76 8.29 12.59
C VAL A 154 1.04 6.83 12.95
N GLU A 155 2.10 6.58 13.71
CA GLU A 155 2.67 5.27 14.00
C GLU A 155 2.15 4.70 15.33
N ARG A 156 1.50 5.53 16.16
CA ARG A 156 0.92 5.08 17.43
C ARG A 156 -0.14 4.01 17.18
N PHE A 157 -0.27 3.12 18.16
CA PHE A 157 -1.11 1.93 18.06
C PHE A 157 -0.73 1.00 16.90
N ALA A 158 0.53 1.06 16.43
CA ALA A 158 1.15 -0.03 15.69
C ALA A 158 1.17 -1.32 16.54
N GLY A 159 1.33 -1.22 17.86
CA GLY A 159 1.16 -2.36 18.77
C GLY A 159 -0.29 -2.87 18.80
N SER A 160 -0.47 -4.18 18.70
CA SER A 160 -1.69 -4.87 19.15
C SER A 160 -1.34 -5.78 20.34
N PHE A 161 -2.34 -6.28 21.06
CA PHE A 161 -2.16 -7.33 22.07
C PHE A 161 -1.66 -8.68 21.48
N ILE A 162 -1.60 -8.82 20.15
CA ILE A 162 -1.45 -10.10 19.43
C ILE A 162 -0.21 -10.12 18.51
N HIS A 163 0.34 -8.95 18.10
CA HIS A 163 1.49 -8.90 17.19
C HIS A 163 2.76 -8.42 17.90
N SER A 164 3.74 -9.31 17.92
CA SER A 164 5.12 -9.07 18.35
C SER A 164 5.90 -8.33 17.27
N GLY A 165 6.68 -7.32 17.65
CA GLY A 165 7.62 -6.65 16.77
C GLY A 165 8.01 -5.26 17.31
N ILE A 166 9.03 -4.66 16.71
CA ILE A 166 9.57 -3.37 17.10
C ILE A 166 8.63 -2.26 16.65
N VAL A 167 8.25 -1.38 17.59
CA VAL A 167 7.26 -0.31 17.36
C VAL A 167 7.93 1.05 17.09
N GLU A 168 9.16 1.21 17.57
CA GLU A 168 9.99 2.39 17.42
C GLU A 168 10.42 2.61 15.96
N ASP A 169 10.70 3.85 15.60
CA ASP A 169 11.25 4.17 14.28
C ASP A 169 12.71 3.72 14.17
N PRO A 170 13.12 3.01 13.11
CA PRO A 170 14.50 2.53 12.98
C PRO A 170 15.48 3.71 12.95
N THR A 171 15.12 4.82 12.32
CA THR A 171 15.97 6.01 12.28
C THR A 171 16.18 6.58 13.67
N ASP A 172 15.12 6.61 14.50
CA ASP A 172 15.21 7.11 15.87
C ASP A 172 15.99 6.14 16.77
N LEU A 173 15.84 4.82 16.61
CA LEU A 173 16.65 3.81 17.30
C LEU A 173 18.14 3.97 17.00
N LEU A 174 18.50 4.07 15.71
CA LEU A 174 19.88 4.24 15.29
C LEU A 174 20.48 5.56 15.78
N ARG A 175 19.71 6.66 15.77
CA ARG A 175 20.15 7.96 16.30
C ARG A 175 20.34 7.93 17.82
N ALA A 176 19.40 7.31 18.55
CA ALA A 176 19.51 7.17 20.00
C ALA A 176 20.79 6.40 20.39
N ARG A 177 21.09 5.31 19.65
CA ARG A 177 22.35 4.56 19.82
C ARG A 177 23.58 5.41 19.52
N ALA A 178 23.58 6.14 18.41
CA ALA A 178 24.69 6.99 18.01
C ALA A 178 25.03 8.05 19.09
N VAL A 179 24.00 8.68 19.66
CA VAL A 179 24.15 9.66 20.76
C VAL A 179 24.71 9.00 22.02
N LEU A 180 24.27 7.79 22.35
CA LEU A 180 24.77 7.06 23.52
C LEU A 180 26.24 6.68 23.38
N ASP A 181 26.63 6.17 22.21
CA ASP A 181 28.02 5.82 21.90
C ASP A 181 28.95 7.03 22.02
N GLN A 182 28.52 8.18 21.46
CA GLN A 182 29.25 9.44 21.58
C GLN A 182 29.41 9.90 23.03
N LYS A 183 28.37 9.73 23.86
CA LYS A 183 28.42 10.12 25.28
C LYS A 183 29.30 9.19 26.12
N ARG A 184 29.33 7.89 25.80
CA ARG A 184 30.03 6.87 26.59
C ARG A 184 31.45 6.58 26.12
N ASN A 185 31.90 7.22 25.03
CA ASN A 185 33.15 6.87 24.34
C ASN A 185 33.26 5.36 24.08
N PHE A 186 32.12 4.73 23.80
CA PHE A 186 32.01 3.29 23.53
C PHE A 186 31.44 3.10 22.14
N PHE A 187 32.07 2.26 21.34
CA PHE A 187 31.60 1.96 19.98
C PHE A 187 30.91 0.61 19.99
N TRP A 188 29.59 0.64 19.99
CA TRP A 188 28.83 -0.58 19.72
C TRP A 188 28.79 -0.83 18.22
N SER A 189 28.87 -2.09 17.85
CA SER A 189 28.65 -2.54 16.48
C SER A 189 27.67 -3.69 16.52
N SER A 190 26.89 -3.80 15.45
CA SER A 190 26.10 -5.00 15.19
C SER A 190 26.97 -6.25 15.34
N GLN A 191 26.43 -7.29 15.96
CA GLN A 191 27.11 -8.59 16.04
C GLN A 191 27.10 -9.29 14.68
N SER A 192 26.06 -9.02 13.88
CA SER A 192 25.96 -9.50 12.50
C SER A 192 26.85 -8.68 11.56
N LYS A 193 27.57 -9.39 10.68
CA LYS A 193 28.22 -8.78 9.51
C LYS A 193 27.23 -8.45 8.39
N GLU A 194 26.03 -9.05 8.43
CA GLU A 194 24.97 -8.76 7.48
C GLU A 194 24.21 -7.50 7.91
N MET A 195 24.30 -6.44 7.11
CA MET A 195 23.48 -5.24 7.24
C MET A 195 22.10 -5.49 6.61
N SER A 196 21.29 -6.33 7.26
CA SER A 196 19.97 -6.70 6.77
C SER A 196 19.12 -5.44 6.52
N GLY A 197 18.59 -5.30 5.30
CA GLY A 197 17.76 -4.14 4.93
C GLY A 197 18.50 -3.01 4.22
N VAL A 198 19.83 -3.02 4.11
CA VAL A 198 20.60 -1.89 3.56
C VAL A 198 20.91 -2.07 2.07
N TYR A 199 20.46 -1.15 1.23
CA TYR A 199 20.88 -1.16 -0.18
C TYR A 199 22.34 -0.74 -0.32
N GLN A 200 23.06 -1.45 -1.19
CA GLN A 200 24.42 -1.13 -1.63
C GLN A 200 24.39 -0.18 -2.86
N PRO A 201 25.43 0.67 -3.01
CA PRO A 201 26.62 0.77 -2.17
C PRO A 201 26.40 1.74 -1.00
N ILE A 202 27.17 1.56 0.08
CA ILE A 202 27.30 2.56 1.14
C ILE A 202 28.44 3.51 0.77
N VAL A 203 28.11 4.74 0.39
CA VAL A 203 29.10 5.76 0.02
C VAL A 203 29.23 6.79 1.14
N SER A 204 30.47 7.16 1.47
CA SER A 204 30.75 8.26 2.38
C SER A 204 30.06 9.55 1.90
N ASP A 205 29.57 10.36 2.83
CA ASP A 205 28.89 11.64 2.58
C ASP A 205 27.52 11.58 1.85
N HIS A 206 27.08 10.39 1.42
CA HIS A 206 25.74 10.17 0.88
C HIS A 206 24.84 9.41 1.86
N SER A 207 23.54 9.73 1.84
CA SER A 207 22.57 8.97 2.64
C SER A 207 22.53 7.50 2.18
N VAL A 208 22.39 6.59 3.13
CA VAL A 208 22.22 5.15 2.90
C VAL A 208 20.73 4.82 2.92
N SER A 209 20.27 4.05 1.94
CA SER A 209 18.86 3.63 1.87
C SER A 209 18.69 2.35 2.68
N ILE A 210 17.83 2.39 3.70
CA ILE A 210 17.39 1.20 4.45
C ILE A 210 15.95 0.86 4.08
N LEU A 211 15.69 -0.42 3.79
CA LEU A 211 14.38 -1.05 3.70
C LEU A 211 14.07 -1.75 5.02
N TRP A 212 13.06 -1.28 5.74
CA TRP A 212 12.64 -1.84 7.02
C TRP A 212 11.16 -2.23 7.01
N GLY A 213 10.81 -3.19 7.85
CA GLY A 213 9.49 -3.80 7.90
C GLY A 213 9.49 -5.11 8.68
N GLU A 214 8.43 -5.90 8.51
CA GLU A 214 8.25 -7.18 9.22
C GLU A 214 9.39 -8.17 8.96
N HIS A 215 9.99 -8.14 7.77
CA HIS A 215 11.09 -9.02 7.37
C HIS A 215 12.37 -8.85 8.21
N ILE A 216 12.53 -7.71 8.89
CA ILE A 216 13.63 -7.47 9.85
C ILE A 216 13.11 -7.19 11.27
N GLY A 217 11.87 -7.56 11.57
CA GLY A 217 11.30 -7.53 12.93
C GLY A 217 10.49 -6.28 13.31
N PHE A 218 10.31 -5.32 12.41
CA PHE A 218 9.50 -4.12 12.67
C PHE A 218 8.02 -4.36 12.40
N GLN A 219 7.14 -3.74 13.18
CA GLN A 219 5.70 -3.84 12.95
C GLN A 219 5.25 -3.03 11.73
N ARG A 220 4.22 -3.52 11.04
CA ARG A 220 3.51 -2.74 10.01
C ARG A 220 2.91 -1.47 10.60
N ARG A 221 3.26 -0.35 9.99
CA ARG A 221 2.76 0.98 10.35
C ARG A 221 2.56 1.83 9.11
N CYS A 222 1.60 2.75 9.19
CA CYS A 222 1.28 3.66 8.11
C CYS A 222 2.48 4.58 7.81
N SER A 223 2.81 4.74 6.53
CA SER A 223 3.79 5.73 6.10
C SER A 223 3.39 7.13 6.53
N ARG A 224 4.35 7.91 7.04
CA ARG A 224 4.16 9.34 7.38
C ARG A 224 3.77 10.18 6.16
N GLY A 225 4.01 9.69 4.93
CA GLY A 225 3.55 10.33 3.70
C GLY A 225 2.03 10.45 3.58
N ILE A 226 1.24 9.78 4.43
CA ILE A 226 -0.22 9.91 4.42
C ILE A 226 -0.68 11.33 4.75
N ILE A 227 0.13 12.10 5.49
CA ILE A 227 -0.19 13.47 5.92
C ILE A 227 -0.23 14.43 4.71
N SER A 228 0.52 14.15 3.65
CA SER A 228 0.53 14.98 2.43
C SER A 228 -0.57 14.63 1.43
N VAL A 229 -1.39 13.61 1.70
CA VAL A 229 -2.42 13.15 0.77
C VAL A 229 -3.68 14.01 0.89
N PRO A 230 -4.27 14.44 -0.23
CA PRO A 230 -5.56 15.12 -0.22
C PRO A 230 -6.65 14.35 0.56
N PRO A 231 -7.39 14.99 1.49
CA PRO A 231 -8.36 14.31 2.34
C PRO A 231 -9.45 13.54 1.56
N ASN A 232 -9.85 14.03 0.38
CA ASN A 232 -10.82 13.35 -0.48
C ASN A 232 -10.36 11.95 -0.93
N LEU A 233 -9.05 11.72 -1.00
CA LEU A 233 -8.46 10.42 -1.33
C LEU A 233 -8.35 9.49 -0.12
N LEU A 234 -8.53 9.99 1.10
CA LEU A 234 -8.42 9.22 2.34
C LEU A 234 -9.77 8.67 2.83
N ASN A 235 -10.83 8.86 2.05
CA ASN A 235 -12.15 8.30 2.34
C ASN A 235 -12.23 6.79 2.12
N ALA A 236 -13.32 6.16 2.58
CA ALA A 236 -13.60 4.75 2.26
C ALA A 236 -14.00 4.53 0.79
N ARG A 237 -14.44 5.60 0.12
CA ARG A 237 -14.67 5.68 -1.33
C ARG A 237 -14.01 6.96 -1.86
N PRO A 238 -12.70 6.93 -2.10
CA PRO A 238 -11.97 8.04 -2.71
C PRO A 238 -12.61 8.51 -4.01
N ALA A 239 -12.67 9.81 -4.20
CA ALA A 239 -13.11 10.41 -5.46
C ALA A 239 -12.20 11.57 -5.83
N LEU A 240 -11.91 11.69 -7.12
CA LEU A 240 -11.27 12.87 -7.70
C LEU A 240 -12.25 14.03 -7.77
N LYS A 241 -11.73 15.25 -7.94
CA LYS A 241 -12.57 16.44 -8.17
C LYS A 241 -13.46 16.30 -9.41
N SER A 242 -13.04 15.50 -10.39
CA SER A 242 -13.82 15.17 -11.59
C SER A 242 -14.96 14.16 -11.35
N GLY A 243 -15.11 13.62 -10.14
CA GLY A 243 -16.08 12.57 -9.82
C GLY A 243 -15.63 11.15 -10.18
N LEU A 244 -14.45 11.00 -10.79
CA LEU A 244 -13.86 9.69 -11.07
C LEU A 244 -13.37 9.03 -9.77
N SER A 245 -13.30 7.68 -9.78
CA SER A 245 -12.78 6.91 -8.65
C SER A 245 -11.34 7.32 -8.33
N GLY A 246 -11.06 7.61 -7.05
CA GLY A 246 -9.72 7.91 -6.56
C GLY A 246 -8.99 6.71 -5.96
N ASN A 247 -9.58 5.50 -6.04
CA ASN A 247 -9.08 4.31 -5.36
C ASN A 247 -7.62 4.03 -5.72
N ALA A 248 -7.36 3.90 -7.03
CA ALA A 248 -6.06 3.52 -7.55
C ALA A 248 -4.98 4.58 -7.27
N ILE A 249 -5.35 5.87 -7.35
CA ILE A 249 -4.45 6.97 -6.95
C ILE A 249 -4.09 6.85 -5.48
N CYS A 250 -5.06 6.65 -4.58
CA CYS A 250 -4.80 6.49 -3.15
C CYS A 250 -3.88 5.30 -2.84
N LEU A 251 -4.02 4.18 -3.57
CA LEU A 251 -3.10 3.04 -3.45
C LEU A 251 -1.69 3.40 -3.95
N ALA A 252 -1.58 4.04 -5.12
CA ALA A 252 -0.30 4.48 -5.67
C ALA A 252 0.43 5.44 -4.72
N TYR A 253 -0.27 6.41 -4.12
CA TYR A 253 0.30 7.28 -3.08
C TYR A 253 0.90 6.49 -1.93
N GLY A 254 0.20 5.47 -1.44
CA GLY A 254 0.70 4.64 -0.33
C GLY A 254 2.00 3.91 -0.69
N ILE A 255 2.01 3.25 -1.85
CA ILE A 255 3.17 2.51 -2.35
C ILE A 255 4.37 3.45 -2.53
N LEU A 256 4.16 4.58 -3.22
CA LEU A 256 5.20 5.55 -3.53
C LEU A 256 5.70 6.30 -2.28
N ALA A 257 4.82 6.60 -1.32
CA ALA A 257 5.20 7.21 -0.05
C ALA A 257 6.17 6.33 0.77
N ARG A 258 6.14 5.01 0.58
CA ARG A 258 7.09 4.08 1.20
C ARG A 258 8.28 3.74 0.34
N ASN A 259 8.16 3.89 -0.98
CA ASN A 259 9.16 3.45 -1.96
C ASN A 259 9.80 4.61 -2.74
N LYS A 260 9.73 5.84 -2.24
CA LYS A 260 10.26 7.04 -2.92
C LYS A 260 11.75 6.95 -3.26
N GLY A 261 12.54 6.23 -2.47
CA GLY A 261 14.00 6.17 -2.63
C GLY A 261 14.69 7.48 -2.22
N LEU A 262 16.01 7.53 -2.38
CA LEU A 262 16.84 8.68 -1.98
C LEU A 262 16.92 9.74 -3.08
N GLU A 263 16.97 9.31 -4.34
CA GLU A 263 17.16 10.16 -5.51
C GLU A 263 16.02 9.92 -6.52
N PRO A 264 14.77 10.31 -6.23
CA PRO A 264 13.64 10.06 -7.12
C PRO A 264 13.77 10.75 -8.50
N ALA A 265 14.54 11.84 -8.57
CA ALA A 265 14.76 12.58 -9.81
C ALA A 265 15.67 11.87 -10.83
N SER A 266 16.46 10.88 -10.40
CA SER A 266 17.34 10.11 -11.29
C SER A 266 16.64 8.91 -11.92
N LEU A 267 15.42 8.59 -11.49
CA LEU A 267 14.68 7.41 -11.94
C LEU A 267 14.31 7.50 -13.41
N ILE A 268 14.39 6.37 -14.10
CA ILE A 268 14.06 6.28 -15.52
C ILE A 268 12.62 5.76 -15.66
N CYS A 269 11.83 6.52 -16.41
CA CYS A 269 10.53 6.10 -16.91
C CYS A 269 10.24 6.91 -18.17
N ASN A 270 10.47 6.27 -19.32
CA ASN A 270 10.42 6.86 -20.66
C ASN A 270 9.07 6.64 -21.35
N LEU A 271 8.02 6.36 -20.57
CA LEU A 271 6.62 6.40 -21.00
C LEU A 271 6.17 7.85 -21.20
N GLY A 272 6.80 8.55 -22.13
CA GLY A 272 6.49 9.94 -22.50
C GLY A 272 6.16 10.10 -23.98
N THR A 273 6.47 9.10 -24.80
CA THR A 273 6.20 9.12 -26.25
C THR A 273 4.95 8.31 -26.58
N LYS A 274 4.24 8.70 -27.65
CA LYS A 274 3.03 7.99 -28.11
C LYS A 274 3.28 6.50 -28.35
N ASP A 275 4.43 6.15 -28.91
CA ASP A 275 4.77 4.76 -29.22
C ASP A 275 5.09 3.96 -27.96
N SER A 276 5.86 4.53 -27.02
CA SER A 276 6.14 3.90 -25.72
C SER A 276 4.86 3.61 -24.93
N PHE A 277 3.91 4.56 -24.90
CA PHE A 277 2.62 4.35 -24.26
C PHE A 277 1.84 3.21 -24.91
N ARG A 278 1.76 3.20 -26.24
CA ARG A 278 1.00 2.17 -26.96
C ARG A 278 1.57 0.77 -26.70
N ILE A 279 2.89 0.63 -26.76
CA ILE A 279 3.56 -0.65 -26.47
C ILE A 279 3.25 -1.08 -25.03
N PHE A 280 3.36 -0.14 -24.08
CA PHE A 280 3.05 -0.43 -22.68
C PHE A 280 1.58 -0.82 -22.47
N GLU A 281 0.65 -0.18 -23.20
CA GLU A 281 -0.79 -0.45 -23.15
C GLU A 281 -1.20 -1.79 -23.78
N GLU A 282 -0.57 -2.18 -24.89
CA GLU A 282 -0.99 -3.31 -25.73
C GLU A 282 -0.29 -4.62 -25.36
N ASP A 283 0.95 -4.57 -24.85
CA ASP A 283 1.76 -5.76 -24.59
C ASP A 283 1.67 -6.27 -23.13
N GLY A 284 0.89 -5.58 -22.29
CA GLY A 284 0.57 -6.01 -20.92
C GLY A 284 -0.33 -7.25 -20.88
N LEU A 285 -0.41 -7.91 -19.72
CA LEU A 285 -1.32 -9.07 -19.56
C LEU A 285 -2.81 -8.66 -19.64
N TRP A 286 -3.09 -7.39 -19.34
CA TRP A 286 -4.43 -6.83 -19.28
C TRP A 286 -4.49 -5.56 -20.14
N PRO A 287 -5.58 -5.32 -20.88
CA PRO A 287 -5.74 -4.06 -21.60
C PRO A 287 -5.77 -2.89 -20.61
N HIS A 288 -4.85 -1.94 -20.80
CA HIS A 288 -4.63 -0.78 -19.92
C HIS A 288 -5.68 0.34 -20.15
N PRO A 289 -5.86 1.31 -19.22
CA PRO A 289 -7.05 2.15 -19.22
C PRO A 289 -7.09 3.09 -20.41
N ALA A 290 -8.30 3.47 -20.80
CA ALA A 290 -8.54 4.45 -21.85
C ALA A 290 -7.72 5.75 -21.63
N LYS A 291 -7.16 6.28 -22.72
CA LYS A 291 -6.41 7.56 -22.83
C LYS A 291 -7.00 8.71 -21.98
N THR A 292 -8.32 8.73 -21.78
CA THR A 292 -9.04 9.72 -20.97
C THR A 292 -8.69 9.68 -19.48
N LEU A 293 -8.51 8.50 -18.87
CA LEU A 293 -8.22 8.37 -17.43
C LEU A 293 -6.82 8.87 -17.08
N ARG A 294 -5.84 8.59 -17.95
CA ARG A 294 -4.45 9.02 -17.80
C ARG A 294 -4.32 10.52 -17.57
N GLY A 295 -5.03 11.33 -18.35
CA GLY A 295 -4.98 12.80 -18.22
C GLY A 295 -5.46 13.31 -16.86
N PHE A 296 -6.47 12.67 -16.27
CA PHE A 296 -6.95 13.01 -14.92
C PHE A 296 -5.94 12.57 -13.86
N TYR A 297 -5.42 11.35 -13.96
CA TYR A 297 -4.46 10.80 -12.99
C TYR A 297 -3.14 11.57 -13.00
N TYR A 298 -2.62 11.88 -14.20
CA TYR A 298 -1.42 12.68 -14.37
C TYR A 298 -1.55 14.04 -13.69
N ARG A 299 -2.70 14.72 -13.85
CA ARG A 299 -2.93 16.03 -13.23
C ARG A 299 -2.84 15.96 -11.71
N GLU A 300 -3.51 14.99 -11.10
CA GLU A 300 -3.54 14.80 -9.65
C GLU A 300 -2.15 14.42 -9.10
N LEU A 301 -1.41 13.55 -9.79
CA LEU A 301 -0.10 13.09 -9.35
C LEU A 301 1.00 14.11 -9.63
N ASN A 302 0.92 14.87 -10.73
CA ASN A 302 1.82 15.98 -11.00
C ASN A 302 1.68 17.06 -9.92
N GLN A 303 0.46 17.33 -9.43
CA GLN A 303 0.24 18.29 -8.36
C GLN A 303 1.00 17.91 -7.07
N ALA A 304 1.11 16.62 -6.75
CA ALA A 304 1.81 16.19 -5.54
C ALA A 304 3.30 15.87 -5.73
N PHE A 305 3.69 15.39 -6.90
CA PHE A 305 5.02 14.83 -7.14
C PHE A 305 5.86 15.58 -8.18
N SER A 306 5.40 16.72 -8.69
CA SER A 306 6.13 17.52 -9.71
C SER A 306 7.59 17.84 -9.32
N LEU A 307 7.86 18.07 -8.03
CA LEU A 307 9.22 18.35 -7.53
C LEU A 307 10.16 17.12 -7.54
N LEU A 308 9.63 15.92 -7.81
CA LEU A 308 10.40 14.67 -7.84
C LEU A 308 10.88 14.29 -9.23
N GLY A 309 10.56 15.10 -10.25
CA GLY A 309 10.95 14.86 -11.64
C GLY A 309 9.83 14.26 -12.49
N HIS A 310 9.89 14.52 -13.80
CA HIS A 310 8.86 14.08 -14.74
C HIS A 310 8.71 12.56 -14.79
N SER A 311 9.81 11.83 -14.85
CA SER A 311 9.80 10.35 -14.85
C SER A 311 9.16 9.77 -13.59
N TYR A 312 9.29 10.42 -12.43
CA TYR A 312 8.59 10.01 -11.22
C TYR A 312 7.07 10.18 -11.35
N VAL A 313 6.62 11.34 -11.86
CA VAL A 313 5.19 11.61 -12.08
C VAL A 313 4.60 10.64 -13.09
N THR A 314 5.33 10.35 -14.18
CA THR A 314 4.93 9.36 -15.18
C THR A 314 4.81 7.97 -14.56
N ALA A 315 5.83 7.50 -13.85
CA ALA A 315 5.78 6.19 -13.18
C ALA A 315 4.64 6.11 -12.16
N ALA A 316 4.41 7.19 -11.40
CA ALA A 316 3.29 7.26 -10.47
C ALA A 316 1.93 7.16 -11.18
N THR A 317 1.81 7.83 -12.34
CA THR A 317 0.58 7.84 -13.14
C THR A 317 0.30 6.45 -13.69
N GLU A 318 1.29 5.81 -14.29
CA GLU A 318 1.14 4.48 -14.86
C GLU A 318 0.94 3.42 -13.77
N LEU A 319 1.58 3.55 -12.61
CA LEU A 319 1.28 2.69 -11.45
C LEU A 319 -0.19 2.81 -11.04
N ALA A 320 -0.74 4.03 -10.93
CA ALA A 320 -2.15 4.23 -10.61
C ALA A 320 -3.08 3.67 -11.69
N LEU A 321 -2.71 3.76 -12.96
CA LEU A 321 -3.48 3.17 -14.06
C LEU A 321 -3.47 1.63 -13.98
N LEU A 322 -2.31 1.01 -13.77
CA LEU A 322 -2.18 -0.43 -13.57
C LEU A 322 -3.03 -0.94 -12.39
N LEU A 323 -2.99 -0.22 -11.27
CA LEU A 323 -3.78 -0.57 -10.08
C LEU A 323 -5.29 -0.38 -10.28
N ALA A 324 -5.71 0.47 -11.22
CA ALA A 324 -7.13 0.65 -11.54
C ALA A 324 -7.70 -0.55 -12.30
N ASP A 325 -6.87 -1.21 -13.11
CA ASP A 325 -7.28 -2.32 -13.98
C ASP A 325 -6.99 -3.71 -13.40
N SER A 326 -6.06 -3.80 -12.47
CA SER A 326 -5.65 -5.08 -11.90
C SER A 326 -6.70 -5.60 -10.90
N ASP A 327 -6.93 -6.92 -10.94
CA ASP A 327 -7.79 -7.58 -9.95
C ASP A 327 -7.25 -7.36 -8.52
N PRO A 328 -8.11 -7.06 -7.52
CA PRO A 328 -7.64 -6.79 -6.18
C PRO A 328 -6.85 -7.93 -5.53
N ALA A 329 -7.14 -9.19 -5.86
CA ALA A 329 -6.39 -10.32 -5.33
C ALA A 329 -4.97 -10.37 -5.93
N LEU A 330 -4.81 -10.03 -7.21
CA LEU A 330 -3.50 -9.93 -7.87
C LEU A 330 -2.65 -8.82 -7.27
N ILE A 331 -3.21 -7.62 -7.10
CA ILE A 331 -2.52 -6.50 -6.45
C ILE A 331 -2.08 -6.91 -5.04
N GLY A 332 -2.98 -7.59 -4.31
CA GLY A 332 -2.72 -8.06 -2.97
C GLY A 332 -1.55 -9.04 -2.86
N ASP A 333 -1.49 -9.99 -3.78
CA ASP A 333 -0.43 -11.00 -3.89
C ASP A 333 0.92 -10.38 -4.33
N TRP A 334 0.86 -9.43 -5.26
CA TRP A 334 2.02 -8.64 -5.70
C TRP A 334 2.64 -7.82 -4.55
N LEU A 335 1.81 -7.17 -3.73
CA LEU A 335 2.25 -6.44 -2.53
C LEU A 335 2.77 -7.37 -1.42
N ASP A 336 2.18 -8.56 -1.24
CA ASP A 336 2.68 -9.53 -0.25
C ASP A 336 4.07 -10.08 -0.65
N SER A 337 4.32 -10.14 -1.95
CA SER A 337 5.61 -10.53 -2.53
C SER A 337 6.64 -9.39 -2.53
N ASN A 338 6.29 -8.21 -1.97
CA ASN A 338 7.12 -6.99 -1.93
C ASN A 338 7.63 -6.54 -3.31
N LEU A 339 6.89 -6.85 -4.36
CA LEU A 339 7.28 -6.56 -5.74
C LEU A 339 7.09 -5.09 -6.11
N GLU A 340 6.67 -4.23 -5.18
CA GLU A 340 6.75 -2.79 -5.35
C GLU A 340 8.16 -2.24 -5.10
N HIS A 341 8.96 -2.90 -4.26
CA HIS A 341 10.29 -2.43 -3.87
C HIS A 341 11.39 -2.92 -4.81
N GLN A 342 12.51 -2.19 -4.86
CA GLN A 342 13.74 -2.70 -5.48
C GLN A 342 14.16 -3.98 -4.76
N ASP A 343 14.52 -5.02 -5.51
CA ASP A 343 14.97 -6.29 -4.95
C ASP A 343 16.28 -6.10 -4.18
N LEU A 344 16.16 -6.10 -2.85
CA LEU A 344 17.27 -5.91 -1.94
C LEU A 344 18.27 -7.06 -2.01
N LEU A 345 17.78 -8.31 -2.11
CA LEU A 345 18.64 -9.48 -2.18
C LEU A 345 19.48 -9.44 -3.46
N PHE A 346 18.85 -9.09 -4.58
CA PHE A 346 19.56 -8.92 -5.84
C PHE A 346 20.62 -7.82 -5.77
N ASN A 347 20.29 -6.67 -5.17
CA ASN A 347 21.24 -5.57 -5.01
C ASN A 347 22.47 -5.98 -4.18
N HIS A 348 22.30 -6.78 -3.13
CA HIS A 348 23.43 -7.36 -2.39
C HIS A 348 24.21 -8.40 -3.20
N GLU A 349 23.50 -9.27 -3.93
CA GLU A 349 24.08 -10.31 -4.77
C GLU A 349 25.04 -9.72 -5.81
N VAL A 350 24.59 -8.70 -6.56
CA VAL A 350 25.42 -8.06 -7.58
C VAL A 350 26.59 -7.28 -6.98
N HIS A 351 26.40 -6.67 -5.80
CA HIS A 351 27.48 -6.00 -5.09
C HIS A 351 28.57 -6.99 -4.68
N ALA A 352 28.17 -8.16 -4.16
CA ALA A 352 29.10 -9.24 -3.82
C ALA A 352 29.83 -9.81 -5.04
N MET A 353 29.20 -9.78 -6.22
CA MET A 353 29.85 -10.11 -7.50
C MET A 353 30.79 -9.02 -8.03
N GLY A 354 30.94 -7.90 -7.32
CA GLY A 354 31.85 -6.81 -7.69
C GLY A 354 31.22 -5.72 -8.57
N ALA A 355 29.90 -5.54 -8.51
CA ALA A 355 29.24 -4.40 -9.15
C ALA A 355 29.82 -3.06 -8.66
N SER A 356 30.12 -2.19 -9.62
CA SER A 356 30.62 -0.85 -9.33
C SER A 356 29.51 0.04 -8.74
N GLN A 357 29.89 1.18 -8.15
CA GLN A 357 28.88 2.14 -7.65
C GLN A 357 27.96 2.64 -8.77
N GLU A 358 28.49 2.83 -9.99
CA GLU A 358 27.69 3.26 -11.13
C GLU A 358 26.72 2.16 -11.60
N ASP A 359 27.12 0.90 -11.54
CA ASP A 359 26.22 -0.23 -11.83
C ASP A 359 25.04 -0.28 -10.86
N LEU A 360 25.32 -0.13 -9.57
CA LEU A 360 24.29 -0.10 -8.52
C LEU A 360 23.38 1.13 -8.67
N LYS A 361 23.91 2.26 -9.13
CA LYS A 361 23.13 3.44 -9.49
C LYS A 361 22.23 3.18 -10.69
N ARG A 362 22.70 2.48 -11.74
CA ARG A 362 21.86 2.07 -12.88
C ARG A 362 20.72 1.15 -12.45
N LEU A 363 21.00 0.17 -11.58
CA LEU A 363 19.98 -0.69 -10.97
C LEU A 363 18.94 0.14 -10.22
N TYR A 364 19.40 1.07 -9.38
CA TYR A 364 18.50 1.97 -8.68
C TYR A 364 17.65 2.79 -9.65
N ARG A 365 18.21 3.34 -10.72
CA ARG A 365 17.46 4.17 -11.69
C ARG A 365 16.39 3.39 -12.45
N GLY A 366 16.62 2.10 -12.71
CA GLY A 366 15.67 1.22 -13.40
C GLY A 366 14.54 0.66 -12.52
N HIS A 367 14.60 0.79 -11.19
CA HIS A 367 13.72 0.03 -10.30
C HIS A 367 12.21 0.33 -10.44
N TYR A 368 11.84 1.55 -10.85
CA TYR A 368 10.43 1.88 -11.14
C TYR A 368 9.98 1.27 -12.45
N GLY A 369 10.87 1.13 -13.43
CA GLY A 369 10.59 0.34 -14.63
C GLY A 369 10.32 -1.13 -14.29
N ALA A 370 11.19 -1.74 -13.48
CA ALA A 370 10.98 -3.10 -13.01
C ALA A 370 9.67 -3.26 -12.21
N MET A 371 9.30 -2.26 -11.39
CA MET A 371 8.03 -2.24 -10.66
C MET A 371 6.83 -2.26 -11.62
N LEU A 372 6.77 -1.33 -12.58
CA LEU A 372 5.67 -1.21 -13.53
C LEU A 372 5.52 -2.46 -14.40
N VAL A 373 6.63 -2.96 -14.95
CA VAL A 373 6.64 -4.18 -15.78
C VAL A 373 6.23 -5.40 -14.97
N SER A 374 6.71 -5.53 -13.71
CA SER A 374 6.35 -6.66 -12.85
C SER A 374 4.84 -6.73 -12.57
N LEU A 375 4.18 -5.57 -12.43
CA LEU A 375 2.74 -5.49 -12.20
C LEU A 375 1.95 -5.70 -13.50
N SER A 376 2.38 -5.08 -14.62
CA SER A 376 1.73 -5.22 -15.93
C SER A 376 1.69 -6.67 -16.42
N LEU A 377 2.73 -7.46 -16.12
CA LEU A 377 2.80 -8.88 -16.46
C LEU A 377 2.50 -9.82 -15.29
N TYR A 378 1.97 -9.32 -14.18
CA TYR A 378 1.83 -10.11 -12.95
C TYR A 378 0.83 -11.25 -13.12
N ARG A 379 1.22 -12.43 -12.61
CA ARG A 379 0.36 -13.58 -12.42
C ARG A 379 0.49 -14.06 -10.99
N LYS A 380 -0.59 -14.58 -10.42
CA LYS A 380 -0.63 -15.04 -9.03
C LYS A 380 0.50 -16.03 -8.75
N GLY A 381 1.21 -15.83 -7.64
CA GLY A 381 2.33 -16.66 -7.19
C GLY A 381 3.68 -16.33 -7.84
N VAL A 382 3.76 -15.35 -8.74
CA VAL A 382 5.05 -14.84 -9.23
C VAL A 382 5.72 -14.04 -8.10
N GLN A 383 7.00 -14.30 -7.85
CA GLN A 383 7.79 -13.65 -6.79
C GLN A 383 9.14 -13.12 -7.30
N ILE A 384 9.29 -13.01 -8.61
CA ILE A 384 10.52 -12.52 -9.27
C ILE A 384 10.22 -11.14 -9.84
N ARG A 385 11.18 -10.21 -9.80
CA ARG A 385 11.12 -8.92 -10.51
C ARG A 385 12.05 -8.96 -11.73
N PRO A 386 11.74 -8.24 -12.83
CA PRO A 386 12.54 -8.23 -14.05
C PRO A 386 13.77 -7.29 -13.94
N GLU A 387 14.51 -7.36 -12.82
CA GLU A 387 15.56 -6.39 -12.49
C GLU A 387 16.77 -6.51 -13.42
N ILE A 388 17.23 -7.73 -13.77
CA ILE A 388 18.40 -7.85 -14.67
C ILE A 388 18.03 -7.45 -16.10
N THR A 389 16.81 -7.79 -16.56
CA THR A 389 16.35 -7.40 -17.90
C THR A 389 16.21 -5.88 -18.02
N VAL A 390 15.71 -5.22 -16.97
CA VAL A 390 15.63 -3.75 -16.92
C VAL A 390 17.02 -3.12 -16.83
N PHE A 391 17.93 -3.70 -16.05
CA PHE A 391 19.31 -3.24 -15.97
C PHE A 391 20.00 -3.23 -17.35
N ASP A 392 19.84 -4.31 -18.13
CA ASP A 392 20.41 -4.39 -19.47
C ASP A 392 19.90 -3.25 -20.38
N ALA A 393 18.60 -2.95 -20.29
CA ALA A 393 17.99 -1.86 -21.04
C ALA A 393 18.51 -0.49 -20.61
N VAL A 394 18.75 -0.28 -19.31
CA VAL A 394 19.36 0.96 -18.79
C VAL A 394 20.79 1.13 -19.30
N CYS A 395 21.61 0.07 -19.27
CA CYS A 395 22.97 0.11 -19.84
C CYS A 395 22.92 0.46 -21.33
N LYS A 396 22.01 -0.16 -22.08
CA LYS A 396 21.82 0.13 -23.52
C LYS A 396 21.40 1.57 -23.77
N LEU A 397 20.45 2.11 -22.99
CA LEU A 397 20.00 3.50 -23.09
C LEU A 397 21.15 4.49 -22.90
N GLU A 398 22.11 4.16 -22.03
CA GLU A 398 23.26 4.99 -21.71
C GLU A 398 24.48 4.74 -22.61
N GLY A 399 24.40 3.78 -23.53
CA GLY A 399 25.54 3.35 -24.34
C GLY A 399 26.67 2.71 -23.51
N ALA A 400 26.35 2.21 -22.32
CA ALA A 400 27.29 1.53 -21.44
C ALA A 400 27.39 0.04 -21.79
N GLU A 401 28.61 -0.50 -21.78
CA GLU A 401 28.82 -1.95 -21.89
C GLU A 401 28.31 -2.67 -20.65
N LEU A 402 27.85 -3.92 -20.82
CA LEU A 402 27.42 -4.73 -19.70
C LEU A 402 28.63 -5.11 -18.84
N PRO A 403 28.59 -4.86 -17.52
CA PRO A 403 29.69 -5.19 -16.63
C PRO A 403 29.87 -6.71 -16.51
N PHE A 404 31.07 -7.15 -16.12
CA PHE A 404 31.45 -8.56 -16.06
C PHE A 404 30.48 -9.41 -15.21
N TRP A 405 29.95 -8.85 -14.11
CA TRP A 405 29.01 -9.55 -13.25
C TRP A 405 27.66 -9.79 -13.95
N ALA A 406 27.21 -8.87 -14.82
CA ALA A 406 25.92 -8.94 -15.52
C ALA A 406 25.90 -9.96 -16.67
N VAL A 407 27.09 -10.34 -17.17
CA VAL A 407 27.29 -11.37 -18.19
C VAL A 407 27.67 -12.74 -17.61
N SER A 408 27.74 -12.86 -16.28
CA SER A 408 28.01 -14.14 -15.61
C SER A 408 26.92 -15.18 -15.85
N ASP A 409 27.26 -16.47 -15.69
CA ASP A 409 26.31 -17.58 -15.81
C ASP A 409 25.12 -17.45 -14.85
N ALA A 410 25.36 -16.94 -13.64
CA ALA A 410 24.31 -16.69 -12.64
C ALA A 410 23.29 -15.65 -13.15
N MET A 411 23.78 -14.55 -13.74
CA MET A 411 22.92 -13.51 -14.30
C MET A 411 22.24 -13.94 -15.60
N ALA A 412 22.90 -14.75 -16.42
CA ALA A 412 22.28 -15.38 -17.59
C ALA A 412 21.12 -16.30 -17.17
N ALA A 413 21.31 -17.12 -16.14
CA ALA A 413 20.26 -17.97 -15.58
C ALA A 413 19.12 -17.14 -14.97
N ARG A 414 19.42 -16.03 -14.28
CA ARG A 414 18.39 -15.10 -13.78
C ARG A 414 17.58 -14.47 -14.92
N ARG A 415 18.25 -13.98 -15.97
CA ARG A 415 17.62 -13.41 -17.17
C ARG A 415 16.70 -14.43 -17.85
N GLN A 416 17.14 -15.67 -18.00
CA GLN A 416 16.31 -16.74 -18.54
C GLN A 416 15.10 -17.04 -17.64
N ARG A 417 15.27 -17.01 -16.31
CA ARG A 417 14.14 -17.15 -15.38
C ARG A 417 13.13 -16.01 -15.51
N GLU A 418 13.59 -14.76 -15.61
CA GLU A 418 12.72 -13.60 -15.86
C GLU A 418 11.94 -13.76 -17.18
N LEU A 419 12.62 -14.14 -18.27
CA LEU A 419 12.00 -14.40 -19.58
C LEU A 419 11.00 -15.55 -19.55
N ASN A 420 11.32 -16.65 -18.86
CA ASN A 420 10.41 -17.79 -18.74
C ASN A 420 9.16 -17.45 -17.90
N THR A 421 9.33 -16.60 -16.88
CA THR A 421 8.25 -16.19 -15.96
C THR A 421 7.29 -15.23 -16.64
N TYR A 422 7.83 -14.21 -17.31
CA TYR A 422 7.06 -13.11 -17.87
C TYR A 422 6.68 -13.31 -19.35
N GLY A 423 7.42 -14.16 -20.06
CA GLY A 423 7.18 -14.48 -21.46
C GLY A 423 7.79 -13.47 -22.44
N PRO A 424 7.45 -13.60 -23.73
CA PRO A 424 8.11 -12.88 -24.82
C PRO A 424 7.82 -11.36 -24.84
N THR A 425 6.77 -10.89 -24.17
CA THR A 425 6.42 -9.46 -24.10
C THR A 425 7.31 -8.68 -23.14
N LEU A 426 8.05 -9.35 -22.25
CA LEU A 426 8.91 -8.72 -21.25
C LEU A 426 9.85 -7.67 -21.86
N GLN A 427 10.60 -8.05 -22.90
CA GLN A 427 11.60 -7.17 -23.50
C GLN A 427 10.97 -5.95 -24.18
N ARG A 428 9.78 -6.12 -24.78
CA ARG A 428 9.04 -5.02 -25.42
C ARG A 428 8.56 -4.01 -24.38
N LEU A 429 8.00 -4.49 -23.28
CA LEU A 429 7.57 -3.62 -22.18
C LEU A 429 8.75 -2.92 -21.51
N VAL A 430 9.85 -3.64 -21.26
CA VAL A 430 11.06 -3.02 -20.70
C VAL A 430 11.59 -1.92 -21.62
N GLY A 431 11.67 -2.16 -22.93
CA GLY A 431 12.12 -1.14 -23.89
C GLY A 431 11.11 0.00 -24.15
N ALA A 432 9.87 -0.12 -23.69
CA ALA A 432 8.93 1.00 -23.67
C ALA A 432 9.11 1.87 -22.43
N VAL A 433 9.43 1.24 -21.29
CA VAL A 433 9.56 1.92 -20.00
C VAL A 433 10.94 2.55 -19.79
N ILE A 434 11.99 1.94 -20.36
CA ILE A 434 13.39 2.41 -20.36
C ILE A 434 13.74 2.88 -21.76
#